data_AF-A0A8K0KN75-F1
#
_entry.id   AF-A0A8K0KN75-F1
#
_cell.length_a   1.000
_cell.length_b   1.000
_cell.length_c   1.000
_cell.angle_alpha   90.00
_cell.angle_beta   90.00
_cell.angle_gamma   90.00
#
_symmetry.space_group_name_H-M   'P 1'
#
loop_
_entity.id
_entity.type
_entity.pdbx_description
1 polymer ?
#
loop_
_entity_poly.entity_id
_entity_poly.type
_entity_poly.pdbx_seq_one_letter_code
_entity_poly.pdbx_strand_id
1 'polypeptide(L)'
;MDDGNATLSDRMSKLSLHSVLKKSSRLGMKLSTSLGIGLTAKDPEFDVHELLFRSIEKSIKCFVKNVEILYSGLEEVITCQCTCGEILSNCFKENNDTGVSEFHATQNTIMTKYLVEFKTVIESRVLKPLNILIDLFEGPDKLIQKRNDKLLDYNKALARPDKAKESKLMHDEILLSKNNYDALNSQLLEELPKLSVLSNEIFLECIAAFLSARKLFTGRATKQYLSLC
;
A
#
# COMPACT_ATOMS: atom_id res chain seq x y z
N MET A 1 -45.41 13.25 -9.71
CA MET A 1 -45.34 13.01 -11.15
C MET A 1 -43.88 13.19 -11.51
N ASP A 2 -42.98 12.27 -11.14
CA ASP A 2 -42.94 10.83 -11.49
C ASP A 2 -43.02 10.63 -13.00
N ASP A 3 -41.86 10.44 -13.63
CA ASP A 3 -41.36 9.14 -14.07
C ASP A 3 -39.86 9.32 -14.36
N GLY A 4 -38.93 8.40 -14.12
CA GLY A 4 -39.09 6.98 -13.87
C GLY A 4 -37.83 6.31 -14.41
N ASN A 5 -37.14 5.56 -13.55
CA ASN A 5 -36.21 4.48 -13.88
C ASN A 5 -35.30 4.64 -15.11
N ALA A 6 -34.11 5.22 -14.90
CA ALA A 6 -32.93 4.66 -15.57
C ALA A 6 -32.71 3.24 -15.02
N THR A 7 -33.36 2.28 -15.67
CA THR A 7 -33.32 0.86 -15.32
C THR A 7 -31.87 0.39 -15.21
N LEU A 8 -31.57 -0.59 -14.34
CA LEU A 8 -30.26 -1.28 -14.29
C LEU A 8 -29.74 -1.69 -15.70
N SER A 9 -30.66 -1.94 -16.63
CA SER A 9 -30.42 -2.14 -18.07
C SER A 9 -29.62 -1.02 -18.75
N ASP A 10 -29.89 0.26 -18.42
CA ASP A 10 -29.23 1.44 -19.00
C ASP A 10 -27.81 1.67 -18.45
N ARG A 11 -27.51 1.12 -17.28
CA ARG A 11 -26.13 1.05 -16.75
C ARG A 11 -25.37 -0.17 -17.25
N MET A 12 -26.08 -1.27 -17.60
CA MET A 12 -25.47 -2.45 -18.21
C MET A 12 -25.14 -2.28 -19.70
N SER A 13 -25.84 -1.41 -20.43
CA SER A 13 -25.59 -1.14 -21.85
C SER A 13 -24.29 -0.37 -22.13
N LYS A 14 -23.69 0.27 -21.12
CA LYS A 14 -22.36 0.93 -21.22
C LYS A 14 -21.17 -0.02 -21.08
N LEU A 15 -21.41 -1.29 -20.77
CA LEU A 15 -20.37 -2.31 -20.86
C LEU A 15 -20.29 -2.76 -22.32
N SER A 16 -19.31 -2.24 -23.06
CA SER A 16 -19.01 -2.70 -24.42
C SER A 16 -19.00 -4.23 -24.44
N LEU A 17 -19.96 -4.86 -25.14
CA LEU A 17 -20.07 -6.31 -25.25
C LEU A 17 -18.73 -6.94 -25.68
N HIS A 18 -17.98 -6.23 -26.52
CA HIS A 18 -16.62 -6.60 -26.93
C HIS A 18 -15.61 -6.60 -25.76
N SER A 19 -15.72 -5.67 -24.81
CA SER A 19 -14.88 -5.67 -23.60
C SER A 19 -15.28 -6.75 -22.58
N VAL A 20 -16.58 -7.08 -22.48
CA VAL A 20 -17.09 -8.17 -21.63
C VAL A 20 -16.68 -9.54 -22.19
N LEU A 21 -16.82 -9.75 -23.51
CA LEU A 21 -16.35 -10.94 -24.22
C LEU A 21 -14.83 -11.13 -24.09
N LYS A 22 -14.05 -10.03 -24.17
CA LYS A 22 -12.60 -10.06 -23.93
C LYS A 22 -12.27 -10.43 -22.48
N LYS A 23 -12.98 -9.88 -21.49
CA LYS A 23 -12.79 -10.25 -20.07
C LYS A 23 -13.12 -11.72 -19.79
N SER A 24 -14.22 -12.24 -20.34
CA SER A 24 -14.60 -13.66 -20.19
C SER A 24 -13.57 -14.61 -20.82
N SER A 25 -13.13 -14.32 -22.05
CA SER A 25 -12.07 -15.11 -22.71
C SER A 25 -10.69 -14.97 -22.03
N ARG A 26 -10.42 -13.89 -21.28
CA ARG A 26 -9.18 -13.73 -20.48
C ARG A 26 -9.22 -14.58 -19.22
N LEU A 27 -10.38 -14.69 -18.56
CA LEU A 27 -10.58 -15.56 -17.39
C LEU A 27 -10.37 -17.03 -17.72
N GLY A 28 -10.93 -17.52 -18.83
CA GLY A 28 -10.73 -18.90 -19.28
C GLY A 28 -9.26 -19.25 -19.54
N MET A 29 -8.47 -18.28 -20.03
CA MET A 29 -7.05 -18.47 -20.30
C MET A 29 -6.17 -18.36 -19.05
N LYS A 30 -6.54 -17.53 -18.07
CA LYS A 30 -5.87 -17.51 -16.75
C LYS A 30 -6.05 -18.84 -16.03
N LEU A 31 -7.23 -19.45 -16.13
CA LEU A 31 -7.50 -20.79 -15.61
C LEU A 31 -6.68 -21.88 -16.34
N SER A 32 -6.60 -21.85 -17.68
CA SER A 32 -5.79 -22.82 -18.43
C SER A 32 -4.28 -22.67 -18.17
N THR A 33 -3.81 -21.45 -17.93
CA THR A 33 -2.41 -21.16 -17.56
C THR A 33 -2.09 -21.64 -16.13
N SER A 34 -3.01 -21.43 -15.17
CA SER A 34 -2.85 -21.93 -13.80
C SER A 34 -2.83 -23.46 -13.71
N LEU A 35 -3.36 -24.15 -14.73
CA LEU A 35 -3.34 -25.61 -14.87
C LEU A 35 -2.14 -26.14 -15.67
N GLY A 36 -1.23 -25.26 -16.13
CA GLY A 36 -0.04 -25.65 -16.90
C GLY A 36 -0.30 -26.07 -18.35
N ILE A 37 -1.49 -25.79 -18.89
CA ILE A 37 -1.91 -26.22 -20.24
C ILE A 37 -1.55 -25.15 -21.31
N GLY A 38 -1.13 -23.95 -20.92
CA GLY A 38 -0.82 -22.84 -21.82
C GLY A 38 0.67 -22.62 -22.08
N LEU A 39 1.07 -22.50 -23.35
CA LEU A 39 2.36 -21.94 -23.78
C LEU A 39 2.43 -20.47 -23.36
N THR A 40 2.98 -20.19 -22.17
CA THR A 40 3.28 -18.82 -21.74
C THR A 40 4.76 -18.55 -21.98
N ALA A 41 5.07 -17.53 -22.77
CA ALA A 41 6.41 -16.95 -22.79
C ALA A 41 6.67 -16.41 -21.37
N LYS A 42 7.55 -17.09 -20.62
CA LYS A 42 8.05 -16.57 -19.34
C LYS A 42 8.93 -15.36 -19.64
N ASP A 43 8.67 -14.25 -18.97
CA ASP A 43 9.52 -13.06 -19.01
C ASP A 43 10.24 -12.96 -17.65
N PRO A 44 11.32 -13.76 -17.46
CA PRO A 44 11.96 -13.89 -16.15
C PRO A 44 12.55 -12.57 -15.64
N GLU A 45 12.92 -11.66 -16.54
CA GLU A 45 13.45 -10.35 -16.17
C GLU A 45 12.36 -9.46 -15.59
N PHE A 46 11.21 -9.36 -16.28
CA PHE A 46 10.06 -8.63 -15.76
C PHE A 46 9.55 -9.21 -14.44
N ASP A 47 9.48 -10.54 -14.33
CA ASP A 47 8.98 -11.21 -13.12
C ASP A 47 9.79 -10.82 -11.87
N VAL A 48 11.11 -10.65 -11.99
CA VAL A 48 11.97 -10.19 -10.88
C VAL A 48 11.60 -8.76 -10.46
N HIS A 49 11.40 -7.86 -11.43
CA HIS A 49 11.05 -6.47 -11.14
C HIS A 49 9.63 -6.32 -10.57
N GLU A 50 8.67 -7.09 -11.06
CA GLU A 50 7.33 -7.15 -10.48
C GLU A 50 7.36 -7.65 -9.04
N LEU A 51 8.10 -8.74 -8.76
CA LEU A 51 8.24 -9.28 -7.41
C LEU A 51 8.83 -8.25 -6.43
N LEU A 52 9.89 -7.54 -6.83
CA LEU A 52 10.52 -6.50 -6.01
C LEU A 52 9.53 -5.37 -5.70
N PHE A 53 8.89 -4.83 -6.73
CA PHE A 53 7.89 -3.77 -6.59
C PHE A 53 6.76 -4.18 -5.64
N ARG A 54 6.18 -5.38 -5.83
CA ARG A 54 5.12 -5.94 -4.98
C ARG A 54 5.56 -6.11 -3.53
N SER A 55 6.80 -6.53 -3.32
CA SER A 55 7.38 -6.70 -1.98
C SER A 55 7.51 -5.38 -1.24
N ILE A 56 8.01 -4.33 -1.91
CA ILE A 56 8.17 -2.99 -1.35
C ILE A 56 6.79 -2.39 -1.04
N GLU A 57 5.86 -2.44 -1.99
CA GLU A 57 4.49 -1.98 -1.83
C GLU A 57 3.82 -2.61 -0.60
N LYS A 58 3.88 -3.94 -0.48
CA LYS A 58 3.32 -4.68 0.64
C LYS A 58 3.97 -4.30 1.97
N SER A 59 5.30 -4.16 1.99
CA SER A 59 6.05 -3.81 3.19
C SER A 59 5.68 -2.42 3.70
N ILE A 60 5.56 -1.44 2.80
CA ILE A 60 5.15 -0.08 3.14
C ILE A 60 3.73 -0.07 3.70
N LYS A 61 2.76 -0.70 3.02
CA LYS A 61 1.37 -0.79 3.49
C LYS A 61 1.25 -1.45 4.87
N CYS A 62 2.02 -2.52 5.09
CA CYS A 62 2.06 -3.20 6.37
C CYS A 62 2.67 -2.32 7.48
N PHE A 63 3.75 -1.61 7.16
CA PHE A 63 4.41 -0.71 8.11
C PHE A 63 3.51 0.45 8.52
N VAL A 64 2.86 1.12 7.57
CA VAL A 64 1.91 2.21 7.84
C VAL A 64 0.82 1.75 8.82
N LYS A 65 0.16 0.62 8.51
CA LYS A 65 -0.86 0.04 9.38
C LYS A 65 -0.33 -0.25 10.79
N ASN A 66 0.87 -0.83 10.90
CA ASN A 66 1.46 -1.17 12.19
C ASN A 66 1.84 0.07 13.01
N VAL A 67 2.30 1.14 12.35
CA VAL A 67 2.62 2.41 13.01
C VAL A 67 1.35 3.08 13.55
N GLU A 68 0.26 3.07 12.78
CA GLU A 68 -1.05 3.59 13.24
C GLU A 68 -1.57 2.83 14.46
N ILE A 69 -1.54 1.49 14.41
CA ILE A 69 -1.95 0.63 15.54
C ILE A 69 -1.07 0.91 16.77
N LEU A 70 0.25 1.00 16.58
CA LEU A 70 1.18 1.28 17.67
C LEU A 70 0.91 2.65 18.30
N TYR A 71 0.68 3.68 17.49
CA TYR A 71 0.41 5.03 17.98
C TYR A 71 -0.91 5.05 18.77
N SER A 72 -1.99 4.48 18.22
CA SER A 72 -3.29 4.42 18.89
C SER A 72 -3.22 3.69 20.23
N GLY A 73 -2.57 2.53 20.28
CA GLY A 73 -2.39 1.80 21.55
C GLY A 73 -1.51 2.54 22.55
N LEU A 74 -0.50 3.27 22.09
CA LEU A 74 0.33 4.10 22.97
C LEU A 74 -0.46 5.27 23.57
N GLU A 75 -1.28 5.94 22.76
CA GLU A 75 -2.16 7.04 23.18
C GLU A 75 -3.18 6.57 24.22
N GLU A 76 -3.77 5.38 24.01
CA GLU A 76 -4.69 4.76 24.97
C GLU A 76 -4.01 4.49 26.32
N VAL A 77 -2.84 3.82 26.31
CA VAL A 77 -2.09 3.51 27.54
C VAL A 77 -1.73 4.78 28.32
N ILE A 78 -1.26 5.83 27.63
CA ILE A 78 -0.87 7.09 28.28
C ILE A 78 -2.10 7.82 28.85
N THR A 79 -3.23 7.77 28.14
CA THR A 79 -4.48 8.33 28.63
C THR A 79 -4.94 7.63 29.90
N CYS A 80 -4.95 6.29 29.91
CA CYS A 80 -5.24 5.50 31.10
C CYS A 80 -4.30 5.82 32.26
N GLN A 81 -3.00 5.95 31.98
CA GLN A 81 -2.00 6.34 32.98
C GLN A 81 -2.35 7.69 33.62
N CYS A 82 -2.65 8.72 32.82
CA CYS A 82 -3.02 10.04 33.34
C CYS A 82 -4.30 9.98 34.19
N THR A 83 -5.32 9.23 33.78
CA THR A 83 -6.53 9.02 34.58
C THR A 83 -6.22 8.37 35.93
N CYS A 84 -5.33 7.37 35.97
CA CYS A 84 -4.89 6.78 37.24
C CYS A 84 -4.17 7.81 38.13
N GLY A 85 -3.30 8.65 37.55
CA GLY A 85 -2.63 9.73 38.29
C GLY A 85 -3.60 10.75 38.87
N GLU A 86 -4.63 11.12 38.12
CA GLU A 86 -5.67 12.05 38.57
C GLU A 86 -6.47 11.45 39.75
N ILE A 87 -6.86 10.18 39.65
CA ILE A 87 -7.56 9.48 40.73
C ILE A 87 -6.69 9.43 41.99
N LEU A 88 -5.42 9.03 41.86
CA LEU A 88 -4.49 8.99 42.99
C LEU A 88 -4.31 10.39 43.60
N SER A 89 -4.10 11.41 42.77
CA SER A 89 -3.96 12.79 43.24
C SER A 89 -5.20 13.28 44.00
N ASN A 90 -6.39 12.83 43.62
CA ASN A 90 -7.63 13.15 44.33
C ASN A 90 -7.74 12.39 45.67
N CYS A 91 -7.36 11.12 45.72
CA CYS A 91 -7.39 10.31 46.95
C CYS A 91 -6.42 10.81 48.03
N PHE A 92 -5.24 11.30 47.63
CA PHE A 92 -4.18 11.73 48.56
C PHE A 92 -4.13 13.26 48.75
N LYS A 93 -5.12 13.99 48.25
CA LYS A 93 -5.16 15.45 48.26
C LYS A 93 -5.04 16.06 49.67
N GLU A 94 -5.68 15.44 50.66
CA GLU A 94 -5.66 15.91 52.05
C GLU A 94 -4.34 15.61 52.77
N ASN A 95 -3.58 14.62 52.27
CA ASN A 95 -2.33 14.19 52.88
C ASN A 95 -1.12 15.04 52.45
N ASN A 96 -1.31 15.98 51.51
CA ASN A 96 -0.24 16.76 50.88
C ASN A 96 0.94 15.88 50.39
N ASP A 97 0.62 14.69 49.86
CA ASP A 97 1.62 13.75 49.38
C ASP A 97 2.28 14.30 48.10
N THR A 98 3.54 14.69 48.23
CA THR A 98 4.32 15.27 47.13
C THR A 98 4.64 14.26 46.05
N GLY A 99 4.84 12.99 46.40
CA GLY A 99 5.17 11.92 45.45
C GLY A 99 4.01 11.63 44.49
N VAL A 100 2.78 11.59 45.01
CA VAL A 100 1.57 11.43 44.19
C VAL A 100 1.36 12.62 43.25
N SER A 101 1.63 13.84 43.73
CA SER A 101 1.52 15.06 42.91
C SER A 101 2.57 15.08 41.79
N GLU A 102 3.82 14.73 42.09
CA GLU A 102 4.92 14.64 41.12
C GLU A 102 4.68 13.54 40.08
N PHE A 103 4.14 12.40 40.50
CA PHE A 103 3.76 11.31 39.59
C PHE A 103 2.69 11.77 38.59
N HIS A 104 1.62 12.41 39.05
CA HIS A 104 0.56 12.93 38.18
C HIS A 104 1.10 14.04 37.24
N ALA A 105 1.96 14.93 37.74
CA ALA A 105 2.61 15.95 36.90
C ALA A 105 3.50 15.34 35.81
N THR A 106 4.20 14.24 36.13
CA THR A 106 5.02 13.47 35.18
C THR A 106 4.16 12.87 34.07
N GLN A 107 3.06 12.22 34.42
CA GLN A 107 2.13 11.64 33.44
C GLN A 107 1.54 12.70 32.52
N ASN A 108 1.11 13.83 33.08
CA ASN A 108 0.63 14.97 32.29
C ASN A 108 1.70 15.52 31.34
N THR A 109 2.96 15.59 31.78
CA THR A 109 4.07 16.00 30.90
C THR A 109 4.27 15.03 29.76
N ILE A 110 4.20 13.72 30.01
CA ILE A 110 4.33 12.69 28.98
C ILE A 110 3.19 12.82 27.95
N MET A 111 1.95 12.98 28.40
CA MET A 111 0.77 13.07 27.54
C MET A 111 0.74 14.38 26.72
N THR A 112 0.87 15.52 27.39
CA THR A 112 0.65 16.83 26.75
C THR A 112 1.85 17.31 25.93
N LYS A 113 3.05 16.80 26.21
CA LYS A 113 4.28 17.21 25.53
C LYS A 113 4.89 16.09 24.70
N TYR A 114 5.31 15.00 25.35
CA TYR A 114 6.12 13.99 24.65
C TYR A 114 5.32 13.18 23.64
N LEU A 115 4.09 12.81 23.96
CA LEU A 115 3.20 12.11 23.03
C LEU A 115 2.83 13.01 21.85
N VAL A 116 2.56 14.30 22.08
CA VAL A 116 2.25 15.28 21.01
C VAL A 116 3.44 15.49 20.07
N GLU A 117 4.65 15.63 20.61
CA GLU A 117 5.88 15.73 19.81
C GLU A 117 6.12 14.43 19.01
N PHE A 118 5.88 13.27 19.62
CA PHE A 118 5.96 11.98 18.93
C PHE A 118 4.95 11.89 17.78
N LYS A 119 3.68 12.21 18.04
CA LYS A 119 2.60 12.26 17.05
C LYS A 119 2.98 13.11 15.84
N THR A 120 3.47 14.31 16.11
CA THR A 120 3.86 15.28 15.07
C THR A 120 4.90 14.67 14.11
N VAL A 121 5.91 13.97 14.63
CA VAL A 121 6.92 13.32 13.80
C VAL A 121 6.35 12.12 13.04
N ILE A 122 5.51 11.30 13.68
CA ILE A 122 4.86 10.15 13.05
C ILE A 122 3.98 10.60 11.87
N GLU A 123 3.13 11.59 12.07
CA GLU A 123 2.22 12.09 11.03
C GLU A 123 2.99 12.73 9.88
N SER A 124 3.93 13.63 10.19
CA SER A 124 4.59 14.45 9.16
C SER A 124 5.73 13.75 8.42
N ARG A 125 6.51 12.90 9.10
CA ARG A 125 7.73 12.29 8.53
C ARG A 125 7.63 10.80 8.28
N VAL A 126 6.53 10.16 8.66
CA VAL A 126 6.33 8.71 8.46
C VAL A 126 5.05 8.46 7.69
N LEU A 127 3.89 8.77 8.26
CA LEU A 127 2.61 8.41 7.67
C LEU A 127 2.32 9.20 6.38
N LYS A 128 2.50 10.53 6.40
CA LYS A 128 2.27 11.37 5.22
C LYS A 128 3.07 10.95 3.99
N PRO A 129 4.42 10.85 4.02
CA PRO A 129 5.20 10.46 2.85
C PRO A 129 4.88 9.04 2.38
N LEU A 130 4.64 8.09 3.29
CA LEU A 130 4.32 6.70 2.91
C LEU A 130 2.93 6.56 2.31
N ASN A 131 1.94 7.31 2.79
CA ASN A 131 0.59 7.30 2.20
C ASN A 131 0.60 7.91 0.79
N ILE A 132 1.35 9.01 0.58
CA ILE A 132 1.55 9.57 -0.77
C ILE A 132 2.18 8.52 -1.69
N LEU A 133 3.20 7.81 -1.21
CA LEU A 133 3.86 6.77 -1.98
C LEU A 133 2.93 5.58 -2.30
N ILE A 134 2.07 5.18 -1.36
CA ILE A 134 1.04 4.16 -1.57
C ILE A 134 0.07 4.56 -2.68
N ASP A 135 -0.39 5.81 -2.70
CA ASP A 135 -1.30 6.31 -3.73
C ASP A 135 -0.63 6.30 -5.11
N LEU A 136 0.67 6.64 -5.17
CA LEU A 136 1.45 6.61 -6.41
C LEU A 136 1.62 5.21 -7.02
N PHE A 137 1.53 4.14 -6.21
CA PHE A 137 1.62 2.76 -6.71
C PHE A 137 0.42 2.33 -7.55
N GLU A 138 -0.72 3.02 -7.48
CA GLU A 138 -1.92 2.67 -8.24
C GLU A 138 -1.70 2.73 -9.76
N GLY A 139 -0.89 3.67 -10.25
CA GLY A 139 -0.56 3.82 -11.66
C GLY A 139 0.27 2.64 -12.21
N PRO A 140 1.46 2.36 -11.63
CA PRO A 140 2.27 1.19 -11.93
C PRO A 140 1.48 -0.12 -11.88
N ASP A 141 0.61 -0.29 -10.89
CA ASP A 141 -0.27 -1.46 -10.77
C ASP A 141 -1.16 -1.67 -11.99
N LYS A 142 -1.84 -0.61 -12.41
CA LYS A 142 -2.69 -0.63 -13.60
C LYS A 142 -1.87 -0.94 -14.85
N LEU A 143 -0.63 -0.43 -14.95
CA LEU A 143 0.26 -0.69 -16.09
C LEU A 143 0.74 -2.14 -16.13
N ILE A 144 1.14 -2.71 -14.99
CA ILE A 144 1.50 -4.14 -14.86
C ILE A 144 0.32 -5.03 -15.27
N GLN A 145 -0.88 -4.72 -14.76
CA GLN A 145 -2.09 -5.45 -15.14
C GLN A 145 -2.36 -5.34 -16.66
N LYS A 146 -2.20 -4.13 -17.23
CA LYS A 146 -2.39 -3.89 -18.66
C LYS A 146 -1.38 -4.65 -19.51
N ARG A 147 -0.10 -4.70 -19.10
CA ARG A 147 0.95 -5.51 -19.74
C ARG A 147 0.54 -6.98 -19.76
N ASN A 148 0.12 -7.53 -18.61
CA ASN A 148 -0.29 -8.92 -18.49
C ASN A 148 -1.51 -9.23 -19.40
N ASP A 149 -2.49 -8.32 -19.45
CA ASP A 149 -3.62 -8.42 -20.39
C ASP A 149 -3.18 -8.39 -21.87
N LYS A 150 -2.14 -7.63 -22.23
CA LYS A 150 -1.60 -7.59 -23.60
C LYS A 150 -0.78 -8.82 -23.98
N LEU A 151 -0.02 -9.38 -23.04
CA LEU A 151 0.66 -10.67 -23.24
C LEU A 151 -0.36 -11.78 -23.55
N LEU A 152 -1.48 -11.78 -22.83
CA LEU A 152 -2.60 -12.68 -23.06
C LEU A 152 -3.23 -12.49 -24.46
N ASP A 153 -3.47 -11.25 -24.89
CA ASP A 153 -3.98 -10.94 -26.23
C ASP A 153 -2.99 -11.41 -27.34
N TYR A 154 -1.68 -11.23 -27.14
CA TYR A 154 -0.64 -11.70 -28.06
C TYR A 154 -0.56 -13.22 -28.16
N ASN A 155 -0.56 -13.93 -27.03
CA ASN A 155 -0.55 -15.40 -26.99
C ASN A 155 -1.78 -15.99 -27.69
N LYS A 156 -2.95 -15.37 -27.54
CA LYS A 156 -4.17 -15.75 -28.28
C LYS A 156 -4.01 -15.61 -29.79
N ALA A 157 -3.38 -14.53 -30.25
CA ALA A 157 -3.15 -14.31 -31.67
C ALA A 157 -2.17 -15.36 -32.24
N LEU A 158 -1.13 -15.74 -31.48
CA LEU A 158 -0.17 -16.78 -31.84
C LEU A 158 -0.78 -18.20 -31.87
N ALA A 159 -1.70 -18.51 -30.95
CA ALA A 159 -2.30 -19.83 -30.80
C ALA A 159 -3.32 -20.21 -31.89
N ARG A 160 -3.63 -19.30 -32.83
CA ARG A 160 -4.54 -19.58 -33.95
C ARG A 160 -3.92 -20.63 -34.91
N PRO A 161 -4.71 -21.46 -35.59
CA PRO A 161 -4.20 -22.50 -36.50
C PRO A 161 -3.46 -21.91 -37.71
N ASP A 162 -2.43 -22.61 -38.20
CA ASP A 162 -1.51 -22.09 -39.21
C ASP A 162 -2.19 -21.73 -40.55
N LYS A 163 -3.22 -22.49 -40.96
CA LYS A 163 -4.06 -22.18 -42.12
C LYS A 163 -4.77 -20.82 -42.03
N ALA A 164 -5.03 -20.34 -40.81
CA ALA A 164 -5.63 -19.03 -40.59
C ALA A 164 -4.58 -17.90 -40.57
N LYS A 165 -3.29 -18.22 -40.30
CA LYS A 165 -2.16 -17.25 -40.26
C LYS A 165 -1.65 -16.83 -41.64
N GLU A 166 -2.04 -17.55 -42.70
CA GLU A 166 -1.65 -17.22 -44.08
C GLU A 166 -2.30 -15.94 -44.61
N SER A 167 -3.37 -15.45 -43.97
CA SER A 167 -4.00 -14.18 -44.34
C SER A 167 -3.19 -12.99 -43.83
N LYS A 168 -2.92 -12.02 -44.73
CA LYS A 168 -2.24 -10.74 -44.41
C LYS A 168 -2.88 -10.02 -43.22
N LEU A 169 -4.22 -10.02 -43.14
CA LEU A 169 -4.96 -9.40 -42.03
C LEU A 169 -4.63 -10.04 -40.67
N MET A 170 -4.38 -11.35 -40.64
CA MET A 170 -4.08 -12.06 -39.40
C MET A 170 -2.61 -11.88 -38.99
N HIS A 171 -1.71 -11.75 -39.96
CA HIS A 171 -0.34 -11.33 -39.71
C HIS A 171 -0.29 -9.93 -39.09
N ASP A 172 -1.04 -8.97 -39.65
CA ASP A 172 -1.15 -7.61 -39.14
C ASP A 172 -1.73 -7.58 -37.69
N GLU A 173 -2.72 -8.43 -37.39
CA GLU A 173 -3.29 -8.56 -36.04
C GLU A 173 -2.28 -9.11 -35.01
N ILE A 174 -1.47 -10.11 -35.40
CA ILE A 174 -0.40 -10.67 -34.56
C ILE A 174 0.66 -9.60 -34.30
N LEU A 175 1.10 -8.88 -35.33
CA LEU A 175 2.09 -7.82 -35.23
C LEU A 175 1.60 -6.67 -34.33
N LEU A 176 0.36 -6.23 -34.51
CA LEU A 176 -0.25 -5.20 -33.66
C LEU A 176 -0.33 -5.64 -32.19
N SER A 177 -0.72 -6.89 -31.93
CA SER A 177 -0.81 -7.42 -30.57
C SER A 177 0.56 -7.52 -29.91
N LYS A 178 1.58 -7.93 -30.68
CA LYS A 178 2.98 -7.96 -30.25
C LYS A 178 3.49 -6.55 -29.91
N ASN A 179 3.36 -5.60 -30.82
CA ASN A 179 3.86 -4.23 -30.62
C ASN A 179 3.24 -3.55 -29.39
N ASN A 180 1.95 -3.79 -29.13
CA ASN A 180 1.28 -3.28 -27.93
C ASN A 180 1.80 -3.89 -26.64
N TYR A 181 2.14 -5.20 -26.65
CA TYR A 181 2.77 -5.85 -25.51
C TYR A 181 4.21 -5.35 -25.33
N ASP A 182 5.04 -5.39 -26.38
CA ASP A 182 6.45 -5.01 -26.33
C ASP A 182 6.64 -3.57 -25.86
N ALA A 183 5.77 -2.63 -26.27
CA ALA A 183 5.82 -1.25 -25.82
C ALA A 183 5.59 -1.11 -24.30
N LEU A 184 4.55 -1.78 -23.76
CA LEU A 184 4.28 -1.77 -22.32
C LEU A 184 5.36 -2.52 -21.53
N ASN A 185 5.85 -3.64 -22.06
CA ASN A 185 6.89 -4.43 -21.44
C ASN A 185 8.18 -3.63 -21.30
N SER A 186 8.62 -2.99 -22.39
CA SER A 186 9.84 -2.18 -22.42
C SER A 186 9.75 -0.99 -21.47
N GLN A 187 8.60 -0.30 -21.44
CA GLN A 187 8.38 0.80 -20.50
C GLN A 187 8.52 0.32 -19.05
N LEU A 188 7.87 -0.78 -18.69
CA LEU A 188 7.91 -1.27 -17.31
C LEU A 188 9.28 -1.84 -16.92
N LEU A 189 9.99 -2.50 -17.83
CA LEU A 189 11.37 -2.95 -17.61
C LEU A 189 12.30 -1.77 -17.30
N GLU A 190 12.05 -0.61 -17.91
CA GLU A 190 12.84 0.60 -17.63
C GLU A 190 12.42 1.30 -16.32
N GLU A 191 11.12 1.48 -16.10
CA GLU A 191 10.60 2.36 -15.04
C GLU A 191 10.44 1.67 -13.69
N LEU A 192 10.04 0.40 -13.66
CA LEU A 192 9.71 -0.32 -12.43
C LEU A 192 10.91 -0.52 -11.48
N PRO A 193 12.14 -0.79 -11.97
CA PRO A 193 13.32 -0.88 -11.11
C PRO A 193 13.66 0.48 -10.47
N LYS A 194 13.59 1.56 -11.26
CA LYS A 194 13.86 2.94 -10.79
C LYS A 194 12.85 3.34 -9.70
N LEU A 195 11.57 3.06 -9.93
CA LEU A 195 10.52 3.29 -8.93
C LEU A 195 10.78 2.49 -7.64
N SER A 196 11.17 1.22 -7.77
CA SER A 196 11.46 0.36 -6.62
C SER A 196 12.61 0.89 -5.76
N VAL A 197 13.70 1.35 -6.39
CA VAL A 197 14.83 1.96 -5.68
C VAL A 197 14.40 3.21 -4.92
N LEU A 198 13.74 4.16 -5.59
CA LEU A 198 13.29 5.42 -4.97
C LEU A 198 12.29 5.16 -3.84
N SER A 199 11.40 4.20 -4.02
CA SER A 199 10.42 3.81 -2.99
C SER A 199 11.10 3.24 -1.75
N ASN A 200 12.14 2.43 -1.95
CA ASN A 200 12.90 1.85 -0.84
C ASN A 200 13.72 2.92 -0.10
N GLU A 201 14.30 3.89 -0.79
CA GLU A 201 15.00 5.02 -0.17
C GLU A 201 14.07 5.83 0.73
N ILE A 202 12.90 6.23 0.22
CA ILE A 202 11.86 6.92 1.01
C ILE A 202 11.45 6.07 2.22
N PHE A 203 11.26 4.76 2.02
CA PHE A 203 10.86 3.87 3.09
C PHE A 203 11.90 3.78 4.21
N LEU A 204 13.19 3.68 3.86
CA LEU A 204 14.29 3.66 4.83
C LEU A 204 14.38 4.97 5.62
N GLU A 205 14.19 6.13 4.97
CA GLU A 205 14.14 7.41 5.67
C GLU A 205 12.98 7.49 6.66
N CYS A 206 11.80 7.00 6.28
CA CYS A 206 10.62 6.94 7.15
C CYS A 206 10.85 6.00 8.35
N ILE A 207 11.49 4.84 8.13
CA ILE A 207 11.89 3.92 9.21
C ILE A 207 12.87 4.60 10.17
N ALA A 208 13.90 5.27 9.65
CA ALA A 208 14.87 5.98 10.47
C ALA A 208 14.21 7.11 11.31
N ALA A 209 13.26 7.84 10.70
CA ALA A 209 12.47 8.85 11.40
C ALA A 209 11.61 8.24 12.51
N PHE A 210 10.92 7.13 12.23
CA PHE A 210 10.14 6.39 13.22
C PHE A 210 11.00 5.91 14.39
N LEU A 211 12.13 5.25 14.13
CA LEU A 211 13.03 4.73 15.16
C LEU A 211 13.57 5.85 16.05
N SER A 212 13.97 6.97 15.43
CA SER A 212 14.46 8.15 16.16
C SER A 212 13.38 8.75 17.06
N ALA A 213 12.16 8.90 16.53
CA ALA A 213 11.02 9.42 17.28
C ALA A 213 10.66 8.50 18.46
N ARG A 214 10.63 7.19 18.24
CA ARG A 214 10.31 6.18 19.27
C ARG A 214 11.37 6.15 20.36
N LYS A 215 12.65 6.17 19.99
CA LYS A 215 13.78 6.25 20.94
C LYS A 215 13.67 7.50 21.82
N LEU A 216 13.41 8.66 21.21
CA LEU A 216 13.31 9.94 21.93
C LEU A 216 12.12 9.95 22.90
N PHE A 217 10.94 9.52 22.43
CA PHE A 217 9.74 9.43 23.27
C PHE A 217 9.99 8.55 24.49
N THR A 218 10.44 7.29 24.27
CA THR A 218 10.67 6.33 25.35
C THR A 218 11.75 6.83 26.31
N GLY A 219 12.88 7.33 25.78
CA GLY A 219 13.97 7.83 26.62
C GLY A 219 13.55 9.00 27.52
N ARG A 220 12.76 9.95 26.99
CA ARG A 220 12.26 11.08 27.78
C ARG A 220 11.24 10.65 28.82
N ALA A 221 10.29 9.79 28.46
CA ALA A 221 9.30 9.26 29.39
C ALA A 221 9.96 8.46 30.53
N THR A 222 10.86 7.54 30.21
CA THR A 222 11.62 6.77 31.21
C THR A 222 12.43 7.67 32.11
N LYS A 223 13.12 8.69 31.57
CA LYS A 223 13.88 9.64 32.38
C LYS A 223 13.00 10.36 33.41
N GLN A 224 11.80 10.80 33.02
CA GLN A 224 10.88 11.46 33.95
C GLN A 224 10.40 10.51 35.06
N TYR A 225 10.04 9.28 34.71
CA TYR A 225 9.63 8.30 35.72
C TYR A 225 10.75 7.96 36.70
N LEU A 226 11.99 7.85 36.23
CA LEU A 226 13.15 7.56 37.08
C LEU A 226 13.57 8.75 37.97
N SER A 227 13.08 9.96 37.71
CA SER A 227 13.33 11.12 38.58
C SER A 227 12.31 11.28 39.71
N LEU A 228 11.27 10.45 39.76
CA LEU A 228 10.34 10.40 40.87
C LEU A 228 11.01 9.70 42.05
N CYS A 229 11.04 10.35 43.21
CA CYS A 229 11.62 9.86 44.46
C CYS A 229 10.57 9.19 45.34
#